data_AF-A0A9Q4NZ96-F1
#
_entry.id   AF-A0A9Q4NZ96-F1
#
_cell.length_a   1.000
_cell.length_b   1.000
_cell.length_c   1.000
_cell.angle_alpha   90.00
_cell.angle_beta   90.00
_cell.angle_gamma   90.00
#
_symmetry.space_group_name_H-M   'P 1'
#
loop_
_entity.id
_entity.type
_entity.pdbx_description
1 polymer ?
#
loop_
_entity_poly.entity_id
_entity_poly.type
_entity_poly.pdbx_seq_one_letter_code
_entity_poly.pdbx_strand_id
1 'polypeptide(L)'
;LMGLYEGVHYVSSCRPPESWRRRCSVIVDDYKNTVSFFNGCIIFLGSLDHPSLLAGKSVVHLFFDESKYAPDNKVNRAMPVLRGDAIRYGCSHYFLGVTITTDMPDVLEGEYDWYFRYVCLVDPQRILRIAQAAAELNSLRIRLVKAGRTRTDCGALKKKIAWYEAGLLKMRKGQTYFINASSFTNIDILTPEYVRRLLDGALELHDFLKSVVGMRPGLRRDTRFYIAFGERHKYTDGTRYGEPAESCLDLRFLRRGEPIDGGVDFGNQLSLIVGQQDGPLYRLHKNFYELPPGWFRQLADQFLAFFLNHEEKELNLYYDRAGNNFEKQKEDYARKLKQAIEIDGDGNRTGW
;
A
#
# COMPACT_ATOMS: atom_id res chain seq x y z
N LEU A 1 -1.96 7.65 -39.37
CA LEU A 1 -2.39 6.28 -39.03
C LEU A 1 -1.35 5.66 -38.09
N MET A 2 -1.41 5.96 -36.79
CA MET A 2 -0.60 5.29 -35.77
C MET A 2 -1.48 4.25 -35.09
N GLY A 3 -1.16 2.97 -35.24
CA GLY A 3 -1.96 1.89 -34.68
C GLY A 3 -1.49 0.51 -35.15
N LEU A 4 -1.85 -0.51 -34.39
CA LEU A 4 -1.71 -1.91 -34.81
C LEU A 4 -2.98 -2.31 -35.58
N TYR A 5 -2.85 -3.12 -36.62
CA TYR A 5 -3.97 -3.55 -37.46
C TYR A 5 -4.01 -5.07 -37.49
N GLU A 6 -5.19 -5.62 -37.31
CA GLU A 6 -5.40 -7.06 -37.43
C GLU A 6 -5.08 -7.52 -38.86
N GLY A 7 -4.49 -8.71 -39.00
CA GLY A 7 -4.01 -9.27 -40.27
C GLY A 7 -2.68 -8.68 -40.77
N VAL A 8 -2.25 -7.52 -40.27
CA VAL A 8 -0.98 -6.88 -40.66
C VAL A 8 0.05 -6.96 -39.53
N HIS A 9 -0.35 -6.57 -38.32
CA HIS A 9 0.53 -6.48 -37.17
C HIS A 9 0.24 -7.56 -36.12
N TYR A 10 -1.01 -7.98 -36.00
CA TYR A 10 -1.41 -9.06 -35.11
C TYR A 10 -2.57 -9.86 -35.69
N VAL A 11 -2.80 -11.06 -35.16
CA VAL A 11 -4.02 -11.84 -35.36
C VAL A 11 -4.50 -12.37 -34.02
N SER A 12 -5.81 -12.48 -33.83
CA SER A 12 -6.40 -12.94 -32.58
C SER A 12 -7.15 -14.26 -32.77
N SER A 13 -7.02 -15.17 -31.81
CA SER A 13 -7.76 -16.44 -31.72
C SER A 13 -7.65 -17.35 -32.94
N CYS A 14 -6.60 -17.18 -33.76
CA CYS A 14 -6.37 -17.97 -34.96
C CYS A 14 -4.87 -18.17 -35.21
N ARG A 15 -4.54 -19.15 -36.05
CA ARG A 15 -3.16 -19.47 -36.38
C ARG A 15 -2.53 -18.34 -37.22
N PRO A 16 -1.39 -17.77 -36.80
CA PRO A 16 -0.73 -16.70 -37.55
C PRO A 16 -0.04 -17.23 -38.81
N PRO A 17 0.31 -16.33 -39.76
CA PRO A 17 1.14 -16.66 -40.90
C PRO A 17 2.43 -17.40 -40.50
N GLU A 18 2.88 -18.32 -41.36
CA GLU A 18 4.03 -19.17 -41.09
C GLU A 18 5.32 -18.36 -40.83
N SER A 19 5.47 -17.20 -41.50
CA SER A 19 6.58 -16.28 -41.30
C SER A 19 6.65 -15.69 -39.89
N TRP A 20 5.51 -15.51 -39.21
CA TRP A 20 5.43 -15.03 -37.83
C TRP A 20 5.70 -16.17 -36.85
N ARG A 21 5.11 -17.35 -37.12
CA ARG A 21 5.28 -18.56 -36.30
C ARG A 21 6.75 -18.96 -36.18
N ARG A 22 7.51 -18.89 -37.27
CA ARG A 22 8.96 -19.17 -37.27
C ARG A 22 9.78 -18.23 -36.38
N ARG A 23 9.26 -17.04 -36.05
CA ARG A 23 9.91 -16.08 -35.13
C ARG A 23 9.54 -16.33 -33.67
N CYS A 24 8.40 -16.99 -33.41
CA CYS A 24 7.98 -17.37 -32.08
C CYS A 24 8.94 -18.42 -31.48
N SER A 25 9.33 -18.24 -30.22
CA SER A 25 10.18 -19.20 -29.50
C SER A 25 9.40 -20.27 -28.76
N VAL A 26 8.09 -20.11 -28.64
CA VAL A 26 7.22 -20.96 -27.83
C VAL A 26 6.37 -21.79 -28.77
N ILE A 27 6.24 -23.07 -28.44
CA ILE A 27 5.31 -23.96 -29.15
C ILE A 27 3.89 -23.61 -28.68
N VAL A 28 3.00 -23.39 -29.64
CA VAL A 28 1.59 -23.08 -29.39
C VAL A 28 0.75 -24.11 -30.13
N ASP A 29 0.17 -25.03 -29.37
CA ASP A 29 -0.66 -26.13 -29.89
C ASP A 29 -2.07 -25.67 -30.26
N ASP A 30 -2.61 -24.72 -29.48
CA ASP A 30 -3.92 -24.09 -29.70
C ASP A 30 -3.78 -22.57 -29.64
N TYR A 31 -4.31 -21.91 -30.65
CA TYR A 31 -4.35 -20.44 -30.78
C TYR A 31 -5.64 -19.82 -30.24
N LYS A 32 -6.59 -20.62 -29.77
CA LYS A 32 -7.75 -20.14 -29.04
C LYS A 32 -7.30 -19.28 -27.85
N ASN A 33 -7.88 -18.08 -27.72
CA ASN A 33 -7.53 -17.10 -26.69
C ASN A 33 -6.06 -16.65 -26.73
N THR A 34 -5.49 -16.47 -27.94
CA THR A 34 -4.15 -15.91 -28.10
C THR A 34 -4.16 -14.71 -29.03
N VAL A 35 -3.21 -13.80 -28.83
CA VAL A 35 -2.90 -12.72 -29.76
C VAL A 35 -1.48 -12.92 -30.24
N SER A 36 -1.31 -13.20 -31.55
CA SER A 36 -0.01 -13.42 -32.17
C SER A 36 0.42 -12.19 -32.96
N PHE A 37 1.64 -11.72 -32.75
CA PHE A 37 2.19 -10.53 -33.40
C PHE A 37 3.18 -10.88 -34.51
N PHE A 38 3.33 -9.97 -35.47
CA PHE A 38 4.24 -10.13 -36.62
C PHE A 38 5.71 -10.35 -36.25
N ASN A 39 6.11 -9.94 -35.05
CA ASN A 39 7.46 -10.10 -34.50
C ASN A 39 7.67 -11.45 -33.78
N GLY A 40 6.65 -12.31 -33.72
CA GLY A 40 6.71 -13.60 -33.02
C GLY A 40 6.37 -13.52 -31.53
N CYS A 41 6.01 -12.35 -31.00
CA CYS A 41 5.43 -12.24 -29.66
C CYS A 41 4.03 -12.85 -29.64
N ILE A 42 3.67 -13.52 -28.54
CA ILE A 42 2.35 -14.10 -28.32
C ILE A 42 1.88 -13.71 -26.93
N ILE A 43 0.65 -13.23 -26.84
CA ILE A 43 -0.07 -13.03 -25.59
C ILE A 43 -1.10 -14.15 -25.44
N PHE A 44 -1.08 -14.84 -24.31
CA PHE A 44 -2.11 -15.80 -23.93
C PHE A 44 -3.13 -15.10 -23.06
N LEU A 45 -4.40 -15.16 -23.45
CA LEU A 45 -5.52 -14.61 -22.69
C LEU A 45 -6.08 -15.71 -21.79
N GLY A 46 -6.16 -15.45 -20.49
CA GLY A 46 -6.73 -16.36 -19.51
C GLY A 46 -7.58 -15.61 -18.51
N SER A 47 -8.46 -16.35 -17.83
CA SER A 47 -9.25 -15.86 -16.71
C SER A 47 -8.75 -16.48 -15.41
N LEU A 48 -8.69 -15.69 -14.34
CA LEU A 48 -8.36 -16.19 -13.00
C LEU A 48 -9.46 -17.08 -12.41
N ASP A 49 -10.67 -17.08 -12.98
CA ASP A 49 -11.74 -18.02 -12.63
C ASP A 49 -11.55 -19.39 -13.28
N HIS A 50 -10.78 -19.46 -14.37
CA HIS A 50 -10.44 -20.68 -15.08
C HIS A 50 -8.91 -20.84 -15.21
N PRO A 51 -8.19 -21.03 -14.09
CA PRO A 51 -6.72 -21.08 -14.07
C PRO A 51 -6.14 -22.24 -14.88
N SER A 52 -6.93 -23.28 -15.18
CA SER A 52 -6.55 -24.38 -16.07
C SER A 52 -6.17 -23.91 -17.48
N LEU A 53 -6.70 -22.77 -17.96
CA LEU A 53 -6.34 -22.19 -19.26
C LEU A 53 -4.89 -21.69 -19.31
N LEU A 54 -4.33 -21.33 -18.16
CA LEU A 54 -2.95 -20.86 -18.03
C LEU A 54 -1.99 -22.02 -17.74
N ALA A 55 -2.49 -23.19 -17.31
CA ALA A 55 -1.68 -24.33 -16.96
C ALA A 55 -0.82 -24.81 -18.15
N GLY A 56 0.41 -25.22 -17.85
CA GLY A 56 1.37 -25.71 -18.87
C GLY A 56 2.03 -24.63 -19.71
N LYS A 57 1.56 -23.38 -19.68
CA LYS A 57 2.21 -22.27 -20.38
C LYS A 57 3.55 -21.90 -19.71
N SER A 58 4.45 -21.37 -20.51
CA SER A 58 5.72 -20.80 -20.08
C SER A 58 5.85 -19.41 -20.67
N VAL A 59 5.69 -18.39 -19.83
CA VAL A 59 5.69 -16.98 -20.23
C VAL A 59 6.81 -16.22 -19.55
N VAL A 60 7.24 -15.13 -20.17
CA VAL A 60 8.28 -14.24 -19.63
C VAL A 60 7.69 -13.09 -18.82
N HIS A 61 6.40 -12.79 -18.95
CA HIS A 61 5.73 -11.68 -18.29
C HIS A 61 4.25 -12.01 -18.03
N LEU A 62 3.69 -11.49 -16.95
CA LEU A 62 2.25 -11.58 -16.64
C LEU A 62 1.61 -10.19 -16.67
N PHE A 63 0.44 -10.10 -17.29
CA PHE A 63 -0.41 -8.91 -17.24
C PHE A 63 -1.67 -9.28 -16.45
N PHE A 64 -1.95 -8.55 -15.39
CA PHE A 64 -3.20 -8.61 -14.66
C PHE A 64 -3.97 -7.33 -14.90
N ASP A 65 -5.21 -7.46 -15.36
CA ASP A 65 -6.14 -6.36 -15.53
C ASP A 65 -7.29 -6.50 -14.53
N GLU A 66 -7.88 -5.39 -14.13
CA GLU A 66 -8.97 -5.34 -13.14
C GLU A 66 -8.67 -6.13 -11.84
N SER A 67 -7.43 -5.99 -11.37
CA SER A 67 -6.88 -6.82 -10.29
C SER A 67 -7.61 -6.68 -8.95
N LYS A 68 -8.36 -5.59 -8.74
CA LYS A 68 -9.19 -5.40 -7.54
C LYS A 68 -10.31 -6.43 -7.37
N TYR A 69 -10.70 -7.16 -8.42
CA TYR A 69 -11.71 -8.23 -8.31
C TYR A 69 -11.12 -9.62 -8.03
N ALA A 70 -9.79 -9.76 -8.03
CA ALA A 70 -9.11 -11.02 -7.85
C ALA A 70 -8.37 -11.10 -6.50
N PRO A 71 -8.72 -12.04 -5.61
CA PRO A 71 -7.97 -12.25 -4.37
C PRO A 71 -6.57 -12.78 -4.65
N ASP A 72 -5.64 -12.48 -3.74
CA ASP A 72 -4.22 -12.82 -3.86
C ASP A 72 -3.98 -14.32 -4.09
N ASN A 73 -4.78 -15.19 -3.48
CA ASN A 73 -4.66 -16.63 -3.64
C ASN A 73 -4.93 -17.11 -5.09
N LYS A 74 -5.83 -16.45 -5.84
CA LYS A 74 -6.07 -16.75 -7.26
C LYS A 74 -4.90 -16.28 -8.12
N VAL A 75 -4.36 -15.10 -7.81
CA VAL A 75 -3.20 -14.52 -8.50
C VAL A 75 -1.96 -15.40 -8.32
N ASN A 76 -1.71 -15.88 -7.10
CA ASN A 76 -0.59 -16.75 -6.78
C ASN A 76 -0.62 -18.08 -7.54
N ARG A 77 -1.80 -18.56 -7.97
CA ARG A 77 -1.92 -19.77 -8.80
C ARG A 77 -1.44 -19.55 -10.24
N ALA A 78 -1.44 -18.31 -10.74
CA ALA A 78 -0.93 -17.98 -12.07
C ALA A 78 0.59 -17.78 -12.08
N MET A 79 1.21 -17.41 -10.96
CA MET A 79 2.65 -17.13 -10.87
C MET A 79 3.58 -18.25 -11.40
N PRO A 80 3.31 -19.56 -11.19
CA PRO A 80 4.20 -20.63 -11.68
C PRO A 80 4.40 -20.67 -13.19
N VAL A 81 3.52 -20.05 -13.99
CA VAL A 81 3.66 -19.99 -15.46
C VAL A 81 4.73 -18.98 -15.90
N LEU A 82 5.13 -18.07 -15.00
CA LEU A 82 6.18 -17.09 -15.19
C LEU A 82 7.56 -17.74 -15.06
N ARG A 83 7.93 -18.51 -16.09
CA ARG A 83 9.13 -19.36 -16.11
C ARG A 83 9.75 -19.47 -17.52
N GLY A 84 9.55 -18.43 -18.33
CA GLY A 84 10.04 -18.36 -19.71
C GLY A 84 11.55 -18.55 -19.83
N ASP A 85 12.02 -18.80 -21.06
CA ASP A 85 13.43 -19.08 -21.37
C ASP A 85 14.36 -17.90 -21.00
N ALA A 86 15.16 -18.10 -19.95
CA ALA A 86 16.12 -17.12 -19.44
C ALA A 86 17.28 -16.86 -20.41
N ILE A 87 17.70 -17.86 -21.20
CA ILE A 87 18.83 -17.71 -22.15
C ILE A 87 18.42 -16.73 -23.25
N ARG A 88 17.20 -16.89 -23.77
CA ARG A 88 16.70 -16.05 -24.86
C ARG A 88 16.17 -14.69 -24.39
N TYR A 89 15.53 -14.63 -23.22
CA TYR A 89 14.78 -13.44 -22.79
C TYR A 89 15.31 -12.77 -21.53
N GLY A 90 16.30 -13.32 -20.85
CA GLY A 90 16.80 -12.81 -19.57
C GLY A 90 17.40 -11.40 -19.62
N CYS A 91 17.72 -10.88 -20.81
CA CYS A 91 18.14 -9.50 -21.00
C CYS A 91 16.97 -8.50 -20.99
N SER A 92 15.73 -8.96 -21.21
CA SER A 92 14.54 -8.12 -21.19
C SER A 92 14.19 -7.69 -19.77
N HIS A 93 13.83 -6.41 -19.60
CA HIS A 93 13.29 -5.90 -18.34
C HIS A 93 11.89 -6.44 -18.03
N TYR A 94 11.21 -7.02 -19.01
CA TYR A 94 9.94 -7.72 -18.80
C TYR A 94 10.12 -9.15 -18.29
N PHE A 95 11.33 -9.72 -18.34
CA PHE A 95 11.59 -11.10 -17.94
C PHE A 95 11.30 -11.32 -16.45
N LEU A 96 10.46 -12.30 -16.14
CA LEU A 96 9.90 -12.56 -14.80
C LEU A 96 9.18 -11.35 -14.20
N GLY A 97 8.73 -10.43 -15.05
CA GLY A 97 7.99 -9.25 -14.63
C GLY A 97 6.49 -9.51 -14.53
N VAL A 98 5.84 -8.63 -13.78
CA VAL A 98 4.38 -8.58 -13.64
C VAL A 98 3.95 -7.13 -13.85
N THR A 99 2.94 -6.92 -14.69
CA THR A 99 2.25 -5.64 -14.87
C THR A 99 0.84 -5.78 -14.34
N ILE A 100 0.42 -4.83 -13.52
CA ILE A 100 -0.88 -4.83 -12.83
C ILE A 100 -1.57 -3.52 -13.19
N THR A 101 -2.77 -3.63 -13.76
CA THR A 101 -3.68 -2.51 -14.03
C THR A 101 -4.99 -2.75 -13.30
N THR A 102 -5.53 -1.69 -12.70
CA THR A 102 -6.76 -1.73 -11.91
C THR A 102 -7.15 -0.31 -11.52
N ASP A 103 -8.44 -0.10 -11.31
CA ASP A 103 -8.95 1.09 -10.62
C ASP A 103 -8.62 1.05 -9.13
N MET A 104 -8.78 2.19 -8.46
CA MET A 104 -8.64 2.32 -7.01
C MET A 104 -9.61 1.37 -6.29
N PRO A 105 -9.13 0.44 -5.42
CA PRO A 105 -9.97 -0.54 -4.76
C PRO A 105 -10.67 0.05 -3.54
N ASP A 106 -11.83 -0.50 -3.19
CA ASP A 106 -12.51 -0.31 -1.91
C ASP A 106 -12.68 -1.67 -1.20
N VAL A 107 -11.88 -1.88 -0.16
CA VAL A 107 -11.92 -3.11 0.64
C VAL A 107 -13.27 -3.27 1.36
N LEU A 108 -13.98 -2.17 1.65
CA LEU A 108 -15.32 -2.23 2.24
C LEU A 108 -16.36 -2.76 1.27
N GLU A 109 -16.10 -2.69 -0.04
CA GLU A 109 -16.95 -3.25 -1.10
C GLU A 109 -16.54 -4.68 -1.47
N GLY A 110 -15.61 -5.29 -0.73
CA GLY A 110 -15.10 -6.62 -1.02
C GLY A 110 -14.08 -6.66 -2.17
N GLU A 111 -13.55 -5.50 -2.58
CA GLU A 111 -12.45 -5.41 -3.54
C GLU A 111 -11.10 -5.64 -2.84
N TYR A 112 -10.07 -5.99 -3.62
CA TYR A 112 -8.75 -6.36 -3.12
C TYR A 112 -7.68 -5.33 -3.50
N ASP A 113 -6.72 -5.14 -2.60
CA ASP A 113 -5.70 -4.10 -2.69
C ASP A 113 -4.26 -4.65 -2.54
N TRP A 114 -4.10 -5.97 -2.67
CA TRP A 114 -2.86 -6.72 -2.43
C TRP A 114 -1.65 -6.19 -3.20
N TYR A 115 -1.87 -5.58 -4.38
CA TYR A 115 -0.83 -5.00 -5.22
C TYR A 115 -0.17 -3.76 -4.60
N PHE A 116 -0.79 -3.10 -3.62
CA PHE A 116 -0.15 -2.00 -2.90
C PHE A 116 1.09 -2.43 -2.11
N ARG A 117 1.26 -3.73 -1.82
CA ARG A 117 2.51 -4.25 -1.23
C ARG A 117 3.74 -3.98 -2.09
N TYR A 118 3.60 -3.82 -3.41
CA TYR A 118 4.73 -3.54 -4.28
C TYR A 118 5.14 -2.06 -4.24
N VAL A 119 4.29 -1.16 -3.74
CA VAL A 119 4.59 0.28 -3.67
C VAL A 119 5.81 0.55 -2.80
N CYS A 120 5.99 -0.21 -1.71
CA CYS A 120 7.17 -0.05 -0.84
C CYS A 120 8.49 -0.51 -1.51
N LEU A 121 8.42 -1.23 -2.63
CA LEU A 121 9.60 -1.64 -3.41
C LEU A 121 10.03 -0.59 -4.44
N VAL A 122 9.29 0.50 -4.58
CA VAL A 122 9.63 1.58 -5.52
C VAL A 122 10.82 2.36 -4.95
N ASP A 123 11.89 2.46 -5.74
CA ASP A 123 12.98 3.43 -5.52
C ASP A 123 12.68 4.70 -6.35
N PRO A 124 12.24 5.81 -5.73
CA PRO A 124 11.83 7.00 -6.47
C PRO A 124 12.99 7.64 -7.25
N GLN A 125 14.21 7.61 -6.69
CA GLN A 125 15.38 8.20 -7.35
C GLN A 125 15.77 7.39 -8.58
N ARG A 126 15.70 6.06 -8.48
CA ARG A 126 15.99 5.16 -9.59
C ARG A 126 14.97 5.30 -10.72
N ILE A 127 13.68 5.35 -10.39
CA ILE A 127 12.60 5.58 -11.36
C ILE A 127 12.73 6.95 -12.03
N LEU A 128 13.04 8.01 -11.28
CA LEU A 128 13.25 9.34 -11.85
C LEU A 128 14.40 9.34 -12.87
N ARG A 129 15.54 8.71 -12.54
CA ARG A 129 16.68 8.59 -13.47
C ARG A 129 16.32 7.79 -14.73
N ILE A 130 15.52 6.73 -14.60
CA ILE A 130 15.02 5.95 -15.74
C ILE A 130 14.13 6.82 -16.63
N ALA A 131 13.22 7.61 -16.05
CA ALA A 131 12.34 8.50 -16.78
C ALA A 131 13.13 9.61 -17.51
N GLN A 132 14.10 10.23 -16.85
CA GLN A 132 15.00 11.22 -17.46
C GLN A 132 15.79 10.64 -18.63
N ALA A 133 16.41 9.46 -18.45
CA ALA A 133 17.13 8.79 -19.53
C ALA A 133 16.22 8.39 -20.70
N ALA A 134 14.97 8.00 -20.41
CA ALA A 134 13.97 7.71 -21.44
C ALA A 134 13.53 8.97 -22.21
N ALA A 135 13.39 10.11 -21.53
CA ALA A 135 13.08 11.40 -22.16
C ALA A 135 14.21 11.86 -23.09
N GLU A 136 15.47 11.70 -22.68
CA GLU A 136 16.64 11.97 -23.52
C GLU A 136 16.67 11.05 -24.75
N LEU A 137 16.46 9.74 -24.56
CA LEU A 137 16.35 8.79 -25.68
C LEU A 137 15.24 9.20 -26.66
N ASN A 138 14.07 9.61 -26.16
CA ASN A 138 12.97 10.08 -26.99
C ASN A 138 13.36 11.32 -27.80
N SER A 139 14.02 12.28 -27.18
CA SER A 139 14.54 13.49 -27.83
C SER A 139 15.55 13.15 -28.93
N LEU A 140 16.45 12.19 -28.71
CA LEU A 140 17.38 11.70 -29.73
C LEU A 140 16.67 11.01 -30.89
N ARG A 141 15.63 10.22 -30.62
CA ARG A 141 14.81 9.58 -31.66
C ARG A 141 14.07 10.61 -32.53
N ILE A 142 13.49 11.64 -31.92
CA ILE A 142 12.87 12.76 -32.65
C ILE A 142 13.90 13.45 -33.56
N ARG A 143 15.10 13.72 -33.04
CA ARG A 143 16.20 14.28 -33.83
C ARG A 143 16.59 13.38 -35.00
N LEU A 144 16.63 12.06 -34.80
CA LEU A 144 16.96 11.09 -35.86
C LEU A 144 15.92 11.12 -36.97
N VAL A 145 14.63 11.15 -36.62
CA VAL A 145 13.53 11.26 -37.61
C VAL A 145 13.65 12.57 -38.40
N LYS A 146 13.98 13.69 -37.75
CA LYS A 146 14.18 14.97 -38.43
C LYS A 146 15.39 14.95 -39.38
N ALA A 147 16.52 14.41 -38.92
CA ALA A 147 17.76 14.34 -39.71
C ALA A 147 17.66 13.36 -40.89
N GLY A 148 16.88 12.28 -40.75
CA GLY A 148 16.59 11.36 -41.86
C GLY A 148 15.85 12.02 -43.02
N ARG A 149 15.09 13.09 -42.77
CA ARG A 149 14.43 13.89 -43.82
C ARG A 149 15.42 14.79 -44.58
N THR A 150 16.54 15.15 -43.96
CA THR A 150 17.55 16.05 -44.53
C THR A 150 18.77 15.32 -45.12
N ARG A 151 18.74 13.97 -45.21
CA ARG A 151 19.83 13.11 -45.73
C ARG A 151 21.21 13.37 -45.11
N THR A 152 21.25 13.81 -43.85
CA THR A 152 22.49 14.07 -43.11
C THR A 152 23.04 12.76 -42.52
N ASP A 153 24.37 12.59 -42.46
CA ASP A 153 24.96 11.45 -41.74
C ASP A 153 24.57 11.48 -40.26
N CYS A 154 23.99 10.37 -39.80
CA CYS A 154 23.44 10.21 -38.45
C CYS A 154 24.21 9.18 -37.62
N GLY A 155 25.43 8.78 -38.02
CA GLY A 155 26.19 7.72 -37.35
C GLY A 155 26.40 7.94 -35.85
N ALA A 156 26.82 9.15 -35.45
CA ALA A 156 27.01 9.50 -34.03
C ALA A 156 25.69 9.46 -33.24
N LEU A 157 24.59 9.90 -33.85
CA LEU A 157 23.27 9.90 -33.22
C LEU A 157 22.74 8.49 -32.99
N LYS A 158 22.92 7.60 -33.99
CA LYS A 158 22.56 6.17 -33.88
C LYS A 158 23.37 5.47 -32.77
N LYS A 159 24.68 5.74 -32.67
CA LYS A 159 25.52 5.22 -31.58
C LYS A 159 25.03 5.68 -30.21
N LYS A 160 24.67 6.96 -30.07
CA LYS A 160 24.14 7.51 -28.81
C LYS A 160 22.78 6.89 -28.45
N ILE A 161 21.88 6.71 -29.41
CA ILE A 161 20.60 6.01 -29.22
C ILE A 161 20.83 4.58 -28.72
N ALA A 162 21.70 3.81 -29.40
CA ALA A 162 22.01 2.44 -28.99
C ALA A 162 22.61 2.37 -27.57
N TRP A 163 23.44 3.35 -27.19
CA TRP A 163 23.97 3.46 -25.83
C TRP A 163 22.86 3.66 -24.79
N TYR A 164 21.92 4.59 -25.03
CA TYR A 164 20.76 4.80 -24.15
C TYR A 164 19.83 3.59 -24.10
N GLU A 165 19.59 2.92 -25.22
CA GLU A 165 18.76 1.69 -25.28
C GLU A 165 19.37 0.58 -24.42
N ALA A 166 20.67 0.33 -24.55
CA ALA A 166 21.38 -0.65 -23.74
C ALA A 166 21.41 -0.26 -22.25
N GLY A 167 21.60 1.03 -21.96
CA GLY A 167 21.58 1.56 -20.59
C GLY A 167 20.20 1.39 -19.93
N LEU A 168 19.13 1.81 -20.61
CA LEU A 168 17.76 1.70 -20.11
C LEU A 168 17.33 0.24 -19.91
N LEU A 169 17.73 -0.66 -20.80
CA LEU A 169 17.45 -2.09 -20.64
C LEU A 169 18.02 -2.63 -19.32
N LYS A 170 19.26 -2.25 -18.97
CA LYS A 170 19.90 -2.61 -17.70
C LYS A 170 19.27 -1.88 -16.52
N MET A 171 18.98 -0.59 -16.66
CA MET A 171 18.47 0.22 -15.55
C MET A 171 17.08 -0.20 -15.09
N ARG A 172 16.22 -0.64 -16.02
CA ARG A 172 14.83 -1.07 -15.76
C ARG A 172 14.71 -2.46 -15.17
N LYS A 173 15.74 -3.31 -15.32
CA LYS A 173 15.69 -4.68 -14.83
C LYS A 173 15.56 -4.70 -13.29
N GLY A 174 14.61 -5.49 -12.79
CA GLY A 174 14.36 -5.65 -11.36
C GLY A 174 13.84 -4.38 -10.66
N GLN A 175 13.28 -3.43 -11.42
CA GLN A 175 12.71 -2.20 -10.85
C GLN A 175 11.20 -2.30 -10.76
N THR A 176 10.64 -1.71 -9.70
CA THR A 176 9.19 -1.56 -9.52
C THR A 176 8.78 -0.14 -9.87
N TYR A 177 7.78 -0.01 -10.74
CA TYR A 177 7.16 1.26 -11.08
C TYR A 177 5.70 1.25 -10.62
N PHE A 178 5.30 2.30 -9.92
CA PHE A 178 3.93 2.50 -9.46
C PHE A 178 3.48 3.92 -9.82
N ILE A 179 2.26 4.03 -10.34
CA ILE A 179 1.59 5.30 -10.58
C ILE A 179 0.12 5.16 -10.20
N ASN A 180 -0.38 6.13 -9.46
CA ASN A 180 -1.80 6.34 -9.24
C ASN A 180 -2.19 7.60 -10.03
N ALA A 181 -2.97 7.43 -11.10
CA ALA A 181 -3.36 8.51 -11.99
C ALA A 181 -4.85 8.80 -11.83
N SER A 182 -5.20 10.07 -11.66
CA SER A 182 -6.59 10.50 -11.66
C SER A 182 -7.12 10.65 -13.09
N SER A 183 -8.44 10.65 -13.24
CA SER A 183 -9.10 10.93 -14.51
C SER A 183 -8.73 12.32 -15.06
N PHE A 184 -8.32 13.25 -14.20
CA PHE A 184 -7.84 14.58 -14.62
C PHE A 184 -6.58 14.53 -15.48
N THR A 185 -5.80 13.46 -15.44
CA THR A 185 -4.64 13.26 -16.33
C THR A 185 -5.05 13.26 -17.80
N ASN A 186 -6.33 12.94 -18.08
CA ASN A 186 -6.91 12.92 -19.42
C ASN A 186 -8.02 13.97 -19.59
N ILE A 187 -7.94 15.09 -18.86
CA ILE A 187 -9.00 16.11 -18.82
C ILE A 187 -9.24 16.76 -20.18
N ASP A 188 -8.21 16.86 -21.03
CA ASP A 188 -8.34 17.42 -22.38
C ASP A 188 -9.26 16.57 -23.28
N ILE A 189 -9.38 15.27 -22.99
CA ILE A 189 -10.28 14.35 -23.69
C ILE A 189 -11.63 14.26 -22.97
N LEU A 190 -11.62 14.12 -21.64
CA LEU A 190 -12.84 13.95 -20.85
C LEU A 190 -13.67 15.24 -20.74
N THR A 191 -13.03 16.41 -20.78
CA THR A 191 -13.56 17.76 -20.55
C THR A 191 -13.88 18.08 -19.08
N PRO A 192 -13.69 19.35 -18.64
CA PRO A 192 -14.11 19.80 -17.31
C PRO A 192 -15.62 19.63 -17.05
N GLU A 193 -16.46 19.81 -18.07
CA GLU A 193 -17.90 19.68 -17.98
C GLU A 193 -18.34 18.26 -17.59
N TYR A 194 -17.69 17.23 -18.15
CA TYR A 194 -17.91 15.84 -17.76
C TYR A 194 -17.62 15.61 -16.28
N VAL A 195 -16.49 16.11 -15.79
CA VAL A 195 -16.10 15.95 -14.38
C VAL A 195 -17.08 16.68 -13.45
N ARG A 196 -17.52 17.89 -13.80
CA ARG A 196 -18.56 18.60 -13.02
C ARG A 196 -19.86 17.82 -12.98
N ARG A 197 -20.30 17.26 -14.10
CA ARG A 197 -21.51 16.42 -14.14
C ARG A 197 -21.40 15.20 -13.22
N LEU A 198 -20.21 14.58 -13.13
CA LEU A 198 -19.98 13.48 -12.20
C LEU A 198 -20.10 13.94 -10.74
N LEU A 199 -19.52 15.09 -10.41
CA LEU A 199 -19.51 15.65 -9.06
C LEU A 199 -20.89 16.15 -8.60
N ASP A 200 -21.62 16.84 -9.48
CA ASP A 200 -22.83 17.58 -9.12
C ASP A 200 -24.09 16.71 -9.06
N GLY A 201 -24.05 15.46 -9.55
CA GLY A 201 -25.25 14.61 -9.48
C GLY A 201 -25.16 13.18 -9.99
N ALA A 202 -24.06 12.71 -10.57
CA ALA A 202 -23.97 11.32 -11.03
C ALA A 202 -23.38 10.37 -9.97
N LEU A 203 -22.45 10.85 -9.14
CA LEU A 203 -21.77 10.07 -8.12
C LEU A 203 -21.93 10.74 -6.75
N GLU A 204 -22.02 9.93 -5.69
CA GLU A 204 -21.78 10.45 -4.35
C GLU A 204 -20.32 10.90 -4.21
N LEU A 205 -20.06 11.81 -3.27
CA LEU A 205 -18.70 12.34 -3.07
C LEU A 205 -17.67 11.23 -2.85
N HIS A 206 -18.02 10.17 -2.11
CA HIS A 206 -17.13 9.02 -1.88
C HIS A 206 -16.73 8.33 -3.19
N ASP A 207 -17.71 8.00 -4.03
CA ASP A 207 -17.50 7.34 -5.31
C ASP A 207 -16.75 8.24 -6.29
N PHE A 208 -17.02 9.55 -6.27
CA PHE A 208 -16.27 10.52 -7.05
C PHE A 208 -14.78 10.55 -6.65
N LEU A 209 -14.49 10.61 -5.35
CA LEU A 209 -13.11 10.61 -4.86
C LEU A 209 -12.37 9.31 -5.22
N LYS A 210 -13.05 8.16 -5.13
CA LYS A 210 -12.50 6.86 -5.53
C LYS A 210 -12.27 6.77 -7.04
N SER A 211 -13.32 6.90 -7.85
CA SER A 211 -13.32 6.58 -9.28
C SER A 211 -12.76 7.69 -10.17
N VAL A 212 -12.90 8.96 -9.78
CA VAL A 212 -12.45 10.10 -10.61
C VAL A 212 -11.10 10.63 -10.13
N VAL A 213 -10.97 10.86 -8.82
CA VAL A 213 -9.74 11.43 -8.23
C VAL A 213 -8.67 10.35 -8.00
N GLY A 214 -9.06 9.09 -7.82
CA GLY A 214 -8.15 8.00 -7.48
C GLY A 214 -7.68 8.08 -6.02
N MET A 215 -8.52 8.60 -5.12
CA MET A 215 -8.22 8.62 -3.69
C MET A 215 -8.56 7.27 -3.07
N ARG A 216 -7.68 6.78 -2.19
CA ARG A 216 -7.98 5.58 -1.41
C ARG A 216 -9.25 5.84 -0.58
N PRO A 217 -10.26 4.96 -0.70
CA PRO A 217 -11.49 5.05 0.09
C PRO A 217 -11.14 5.12 1.58
N GLY A 218 -11.66 6.13 2.27
CA GLY A 218 -11.70 6.12 3.74
C GLY A 218 -12.90 5.31 4.21
N LEU A 219 -13.03 5.10 5.54
CA LEU A 219 -14.26 4.56 6.13
C LEU A 219 -15.48 5.36 5.61
N ARG A 220 -16.48 4.66 5.07
CA ARG A 220 -17.76 5.28 4.67
C ARG A 220 -18.39 5.95 5.90
N ARG A 221 -19.14 7.04 5.69
CA ARG A 221 -19.67 7.86 6.80
C ARG A 221 -20.56 7.07 7.77
N ASP A 222 -21.27 6.07 7.26
CA ASP A 222 -22.15 5.15 7.99
C ASP A 222 -21.41 4.12 8.86
N THR A 223 -20.15 3.82 8.54
CA THR A 223 -19.28 2.91 9.30
C THR A 223 -18.35 3.63 10.30
N ARG A 224 -18.39 4.96 10.35
CA ARG A 224 -17.58 5.75 11.31
C ARG A 224 -18.28 5.79 12.67
N PHE A 225 -17.68 5.15 13.67
CA PHE A 225 -18.13 5.25 15.05
C PHE A 225 -17.96 6.66 15.65
N TYR A 226 -16.92 7.41 15.24
CA TYR A 226 -16.60 8.75 15.78
C TYR A 226 -16.68 9.85 14.71
N ILE A 227 -17.87 10.12 14.18
CA ILE A 227 -18.09 11.09 13.08
C ILE A 227 -17.60 12.50 13.43
N ALA A 228 -17.71 12.90 14.69
CA ALA A 228 -17.27 14.21 15.16
C ALA A 228 -15.76 14.32 15.41
N PHE A 229 -15.00 13.21 15.37
CA PHE A 229 -13.57 13.24 15.66
C PHE A 229 -12.79 13.97 14.56
N GLY A 230 -11.87 14.86 14.95
CA GLY A 230 -11.10 15.68 14.01
C GLY A 230 -9.83 16.24 14.64
N GLU A 231 -9.02 16.96 13.87
CA GLU A 231 -7.71 17.48 14.30
C GLU A 231 -7.77 18.29 15.60
N ARG A 232 -8.86 19.03 15.84
CA ARG A 232 -9.05 19.80 17.09
C ARG A 232 -9.08 18.94 18.36
N HIS A 233 -9.34 17.64 18.24
CA HIS A 233 -9.35 16.69 19.36
C HIS A 233 -8.00 16.00 19.55
N LYS A 234 -7.05 16.22 18.64
CA LYS A 234 -5.71 15.67 18.73
C LYS A 234 -4.79 16.67 19.40
N TYR A 235 -3.97 16.18 20.31
CA TYR A 235 -2.84 16.91 20.87
C TYR A 235 -1.75 15.90 21.21
N THR A 236 -0.52 16.39 21.30
CA THR A 236 0.63 15.57 21.68
C THR A 236 0.64 15.36 23.19
N ASP A 237 0.94 14.14 23.62
CA ASP A 237 1.26 13.74 25.00
C ASP A 237 2.64 14.24 25.43
N GLY A 238 2.95 15.48 25.08
CA GLY A 238 4.31 16.01 25.03
C GLY A 238 4.53 17.25 25.86
N THR A 239 5.78 17.72 25.79
CA THR A 239 6.22 18.98 26.40
C THR A 239 5.44 20.16 25.84
N ARG A 240 5.64 21.34 26.43
CA ARG A 240 5.13 22.60 25.88
C ARG A 240 5.58 22.83 24.41
N TYR A 241 6.67 22.19 23.98
CA TYR A 241 7.25 22.31 22.65
C TYR A 241 6.87 21.18 21.68
N GLY A 242 6.05 20.22 22.14
CA GLY A 242 5.53 19.13 21.30
C GLY A 242 6.44 17.90 21.20
N GLU A 243 7.50 17.83 22.00
CA GLU A 243 8.37 16.65 22.09
C GLU A 243 7.71 15.58 22.96
N PRO A 244 7.92 14.28 22.69
CA PRO A 244 7.38 13.21 23.53
C PRO A 244 7.79 13.38 25.00
N ALA A 245 6.84 13.31 25.92
CA ALA A 245 7.15 13.31 27.34
C ALA A 245 7.86 12.01 27.75
N GLU A 246 9.00 12.13 28.41
CA GLU A 246 9.74 11.01 29.00
C GLU A 246 9.29 10.74 30.45
N SER A 247 8.81 11.76 31.15
CA SER A 247 8.25 11.66 32.49
C SER A 247 6.94 12.44 32.65
N CYS A 248 6.21 12.18 33.73
CA CYS A 248 5.01 12.93 34.08
C CYS A 248 5.26 14.44 34.27
N LEU A 249 6.49 14.86 34.60
CA LEU A 249 6.86 16.26 34.77
C LEU A 249 6.84 17.03 33.46
N ASP A 250 7.00 16.32 32.34
CA ASP A 250 7.05 16.90 31.00
C ASP A 250 5.65 17.12 30.41
N LEU A 251 4.62 16.52 31.01
CA LEU A 251 3.24 16.62 30.53
C LEU A 251 2.69 18.03 30.75
N ARG A 252 2.51 18.76 29.66
CA ARG A 252 2.04 20.16 29.63
C ARG A 252 0.78 20.44 30.46
N PHE A 253 -0.16 19.49 30.48
CA PHE A 253 -1.49 19.67 31.06
C PHE A 253 -1.74 18.85 32.32
N LEU A 254 -0.75 18.11 32.82
CA LEU A 254 -0.91 17.26 34.00
C LEU A 254 -0.99 18.11 35.26
N ARG A 255 -1.95 17.80 36.14
CA ARG A 255 -2.07 18.38 37.48
C ARG A 255 -1.51 17.40 38.50
N ARG A 256 -0.32 17.72 39.02
CA ARG A 256 0.48 16.78 39.80
C ARG A 256 -0.07 16.47 41.20
N GLY A 257 -0.80 17.42 41.78
CA GLY A 257 -1.42 17.29 43.10
C GLY A 257 -2.87 16.80 43.07
N GLU A 258 -3.31 16.23 41.95
CA GLU A 258 -4.65 15.64 41.80
C GLU A 258 -4.52 14.15 41.41
N PRO A 259 -5.50 13.31 41.79
CA PRO A 259 -5.56 11.91 41.37
C PRO A 259 -5.56 11.75 39.85
N ILE A 260 -5.13 10.57 39.39
CA ILE A 260 -5.15 10.19 37.99
C ILE A 260 -6.29 9.20 37.78
N ASP A 261 -7.03 9.35 36.70
CA ASP A 261 -7.98 8.33 36.26
C ASP A 261 -7.35 7.47 35.17
N GLY A 262 -7.54 6.15 35.25
CA GLY A 262 -6.99 5.18 34.30
C GLY A 262 -8.06 4.27 33.72
N GLY A 263 -8.22 4.26 32.41
CA GLY A 263 -9.04 3.28 31.69
C GLY A 263 -8.18 2.09 31.24
N VAL A 264 -8.58 0.87 31.60
CA VAL A 264 -7.82 -0.35 31.25
C VAL A 264 -8.63 -1.27 30.35
N ASP A 265 -7.97 -1.74 29.28
CA ASP A 265 -8.44 -2.84 28.43
C ASP A 265 -7.51 -4.04 28.58
N PHE A 266 -8.11 -5.20 28.93
CA PHE A 266 -7.43 -6.47 29.20
C PHE A 266 -7.46 -7.42 27.99
N GLY A 267 -7.56 -6.89 26.77
CA GLY A 267 -7.51 -7.66 25.53
C GLY A 267 -6.13 -8.29 25.23
N ASN A 268 -5.96 -8.77 23.99
CA ASN A 268 -4.68 -9.35 23.52
C ASN A 268 -3.49 -8.38 23.62
N GLN A 269 -3.77 -7.08 23.61
CA GLN A 269 -2.86 -6.02 24.00
C GLN A 269 -3.39 -5.43 25.31
N LEU A 270 -2.58 -5.45 26.36
CA LEU A 270 -2.93 -4.74 27.60
C LEU A 270 -2.74 -3.25 27.34
N SER A 271 -3.74 -2.43 27.63
CA SER A 271 -3.62 -0.98 27.50
C SER A 271 -4.16 -0.25 28.73
N LEU A 272 -3.44 0.77 29.17
CA LEU A 272 -3.80 1.67 30.25
C LEU A 272 -3.72 3.10 29.73
N ILE A 273 -4.88 3.72 29.52
CA ILE A 273 -4.99 5.11 29.10
C ILE A 273 -5.26 5.94 30.34
N VAL A 274 -4.38 6.88 30.65
CA VAL A 274 -4.52 7.76 31.81
C VAL A 274 -4.98 9.14 31.41
N GLY A 275 -5.78 9.79 32.27
CA GLY A 275 -6.30 11.12 32.04
C GLY A 275 -6.69 11.85 33.33
N GLN A 276 -6.98 13.14 33.18
CA GLN A 276 -7.49 14.00 34.25
C GLN A 276 -8.54 14.97 33.71
N GLN A 277 -9.44 15.39 34.59
CA GLN A 277 -10.39 16.46 34.30
C GLN A 277 -9.67 17.81 34.31
N ASP A 278 -9.80 18.58 33.22
CA ASP A 278 -9.27 19.94 33.08
C ASP A 278 -10.42 20.92 32.81
N GLY A 279 -11.11 21.30 33.89
CA GLY A 279 -12.28 22.18 33.82
C GLY A 279 -13.43 21.53 33.01
N PRO A 280 -13.88 22.14 31.90
CA PRO A 280 -14.91 21.56 31.03
C PRO A 280 -14.38 20.48 30.08
N LEU A 281 -13.06 20.26 30.05
CA LEU A 281 -12.42 19.26 29.19
C LEU A 281 -11.97 18.06 30.03
N TYR A 282 -11.85 16.91 29.38
CA TYR A 282 -11.20 15.74 29.95
C TYR A 282 -10.01 15.41 29.07
N ARG A 283 -8.81 15.35 29.64
CA ARG A 283 -7.56 15.19 28.90
C ARG A 283 -6.95 13.83 29.16
N LEU A 284 -6.75 13.07 28.10
CA LEU A 284 -5.91 11.89 28.10
C LEU A 284 -4.43 12.30 28.06
N HIS A 285 -3.63 11.83 29.00
CA HIS A 285 -2.25 12.22 29.16
C HIS A 285 -1.26 11.25 28.54
N LYS A 286 -1.51 9.95 28.68
CA LYS A 286 -0.60 8.91 28.18
C LYS A 286 -1.37 7.62 27.93
N ASN A 287 -0.89 6.83 26.98
CA ASN A 287 -1.31 5.45 26.80
C ASN A 287 -0.11 4.54 27.03
N PHE A 288 -0.19 3.69 28.04
CA PHE A 288 0.76 2.60 28.28
C PHE A 288 0.20 1.33 27.67
N TYR A 289 1.05 0.54 27.04
CA TYR A 289 0.61 -0.74 26.50
C TYR A 289 1.70 -1.80 26.57
N GLU A 290 1.26 -3.05 26.62
CA GLU A 290 2.14 -4.21 26.66
C GLU A 290 1.60 -5.32 25.77
N LEU A 291 2.51 -6.03 25.09
CA LEU A 291 2.21 -7.15 24.21
C LEU A 291 2.88 -8.44 24.74
N PRO A 292 2.33 -9.63 24.48
CA PRO A 292 2.98 -10.88 24.86
C PRO A 292 4.43 -10.96 24.31
N PRO A 293 5.43 -11.38 25.11
CA PRO A 293 5.30 -12.06 26.41
C PRO A 293 5.16 -11.17 27.65
N GLY A 294 5.16 -9.84 27.51
CA GLY A 294 4.96 -8.91 28.62
C GLY A 294 3.54 -8.96 29.20
N TRP A 295 3.38 -8.55 30.46
CA TRP A 295 2.13 -8.65 31.20
C TRP A 295 1.93 -7.48 32.18
N PHE A 296 1.09 -7.66 33.21
CA PHE A 296 0.75 -6.63 34.21
C PHE A 296 1.95 -5.98 34.91
N ARG A 297 3.02 -6.74 35.21
CA ARG A 297 4.22 -6.21 35.88
C ARG A 297 4.91 -5.17 35.01
N GLN A 298 5.17 -5.52 33.75
CA GLN A 298 5.83 -4.61 32.79
C GLN A 298 4.96 -3.37 32.53
N LEU A 299 3.65 -3.54 32.39
CA LEU A 299 2.73 -2.40 32.24
C LEU A 299 2.75 -1.49 33.47
N ALA A 300 2.74 -2.07 34.68
CA ALA A 300 2.82 -1.31 35.92
C ALA A 300 4.18 -0.61 36.07
N ASP A 301 5.29 -1.25 35.68
CA ASP A 301 6.63 -0.64 35.73
C ASP A 301 6.73 0.58 34.80
N GLN A 302 6.14 0.51 33.60
CA GLN A 302 6.04 1.67 32.71
C GLN A 302 5.28 2.82 33.37
N PHE A 303 4.13 2.54 34.00
CA PHE A 303 3.34 3.54 34.72
C PHE A 303 4.11 4.15 35.90
N LEU A 304 4.71 3.30 36.74
CA LEU A 304 5.46 3.72 37.93
C LEU A 304 6.69 4.55 37.57
N ALA A 305 7.44 4.14 36.55
CA ALA A 305 8.61 4.88 36.08
C ALA A 305 8.19 6.27 35.56
N PHE A 306 7.12 6.32 34.76
CA PHE A 306 6.65 7.58 34.18
C PHE A 306 6.11 8.55 35.23
N PHE A 307 5.35 8.04 36.22
CA PHE A 307 4.73 8.83 37.28
C PHE A 307 5.51 8.83 38.60
N LEU A 308 6.81 8.52 38.58
CA LEU A 308 7.66 8.47 39.76
C LEU A 308 7.57 9.75 40.60
N ASN A 309 7.60 10.91 39.95
CA ASN A 309 7.61 12.25 40.57
C ASN A 309 6.22 12.92 40.66
N HIS A 310 5.14 12.18 40.43
CA HIS A 310 3.78 12.71 40.61
C HIS A 310 3.47 12.91 42.10
N GLU A 311 2.85 14.02 42.48
CA GLU A 311 2.72 14.42 43.90
C GLU A 311 1.61 13.64 44.61
N GLU A 312 0.46 13.44 43.96
CA GLU A 312 -0.70 12.71 44.50
C GLU A 312 -0.75 11.26 44.02
N LYS A 313 -0.41 10.30 44.88
CA LYS A 313 -0.30 8.88 44.51
C LYS A 313 -1.65 8.16 44.60
N GLU A 314 -2.62 8.62 43.82
CA GLU A 314 -3.95 8.00 43.71
C GLU A 314 -4.29 7.74 42.24
N LEU A 315 -4.60 6.49 41.90
CA LEU A 315 -5.03 6.07 40.57
C LEU A 315 -6.42 5.43 40.61
N ASN A 316 -7.42 6.11 40.04
CA ASN A 316 -8.78 5.60 39.88
C ASN A 316 -8.88 4.73 38.63
N LEU A 317 -8.92 3.41 38.81
CA LEU A 317 -8.98 2.46 37.70
C LEU A 317 -10.41 2.12 37.28
N TYR A 318 -10.71 2.37 36.00
CA TYR A 318 -11.95 2.03 35.32
C TYR A 318 -11.69 0.91 34.31
N TYR A 319 -12.47 -0.16 34.40
CA TYR A 319 -12.35 -1.33 33.52
C TYR A 319 -13.72 -1.99 33.33
N ASP A 320 -13.91 -2.70 32.22
CA ASP A 320 -15.17 -3.38 31.93
C ASP A 320 -15.42 -4.55 32.89
N ARG A 321 -16.69 -4.88 33.14
CA ARG A 321 -17.15 -6.04 33.90
C ARG A 321 -16.62 -7.36 33.34
N ALA A 322 -16.24 -7.44 32.07
CA ALA A 322 -15.54 -8.59 31.51
C ALA A 322 -14.20 -8.89 32.23
N GLY A 323 -13.56 -7.89 32.85
CA GLY A 323 -12.41 -8.07 33.76
C GLY A 323 -12.75 -8.81 35.06
N ASN A 324 -14.04 -8.85 35.45
CA ASN A 324 -14.54 -9.64 36.58
C ASN A 324 -15.07 -11.04 36.18
N ASN A 325 -15.19 -11.37 34.89
CA ASN A 325 -15.72 -12.69 34.48
C ASN A 325 -14.80 -13.87 34.85
N PHE A 326 -13.57 -13.59 35.29
CA PHE A 326 -12.64 -14.57 35.86
C PHE A 326 -12.76 -14.74 37.39
N GLU A 327 -13.79 -14.17 38.05
CA GLU A 327 -14.06 -14.45 39.47
C GLU A 327 -14.28 -15.95 39.74
N LYS A 328 -14.84 -16.69 38.77
CA LYS A 328 -14.98 -18.16 38.89
C LYS A 328 -13.66 -18.93 38.73
N GLN A 329 -12.59 -18.30 38.22
CA GLN A 329 -11.27 -18.90 38.01
C GLN A 329 -10.16 -18.36 38.94
N LYS A 330 -10.49 -17.51 39.93
CA LYS A 330 -9.55 -16.91 40.91
C LYS A 330 -8.45 -16.01 40.31
N GLU A 331 -8.60 -15.52 39.08
CA GLU A 331 -7.66 -14.56 38.49
C GLU A 331 -8.34 -13.22 38.20
N ASP A 332 -8.41 -12.36 39.20
CA ASP A 332 -8.89 -10.98 39.03
C ASP A 332 -7.74 -10.14 38.44
N TYR A 333 -7.82 -9.87 37.13
CA TYR A 333 -6.81 -9.11 36.37
C TYR A 333 -6.65 -7.67 36.88
N ALA A 334 -7.74 -7.04 37.31
CA ALA A 334 -7.69 -5.72 37.92
C ALA A 334 -6.94 -5.76 39.26
N ARG A 335 -7.16 -6.78 40.10
CA ARG A 335 -6.37 -6.98 41.32
C ARG A 335 -4.89 -7.24 41.03
N LYS A 336 -4.56 -8.02 40.00
CA LYS A 336 -3.16 -8.27 39.62
C LYS A 336 -2.46 -6.99 39.18
N LEU A 337 -3.11 -6.16 38.36
CA LEU A 337 -2.58 -4.86 37.97
C LEU A 337 -2.47 -3.90 39.16
N LYS A 338 -3.50 -3.84 40.01
CA LYS A 338 -3.48 -3.06 41.26
C LYS A 338 -2.29 -3.46 42.14
N GLN A 339 -2.09 -4.75 42.39
CA GLN A 339 -0.96 -5.25 43.17
C GLN A 339 0.38 -4.89 42.55
N ALA A 340 0.49 -4.95 41.22
CA ALA A 340 1.71 -4.56 40.52
C ALA A 340 1.96 -3.03 40.60
N ILE A 341 0.93 -2.21 40.71
CA ILE A 341 1.07 -0.76 40.91
C ILE A 341 1.40 -0.45 42.37
N GLU A 342 0.76 -1.09 43.35
CA GLU A 342 0.98 -0.85 44.79
C GLU A 342 2.36 -1.35 45.29
N ILE A 343 2.88 -2.42 44.67
CA ILE A 343 4.13 -3.07 45.06
C ILE A 343 5.01 -3.24 43.82
N ASP A 344 6.25 -2.75 43.86
CA ASP A 344 7.20 -2.86 42.74
C ASP A 344 7.75 -4.29 42.54
N GLY A 345 8.60 -4.47 41.52
CA GLY A 345 9.23 -5.77 41.23
C GLY A 345 10.17 -6.29 42.32
N ASP A 346 10.64 -5.41 43.20
CA ASP A 346 11.54 -5.73 44.32
C ASP A 346 10.78 -5.97 45.63
N GLY A 347 9.45 -5.80 45.63
CA GLY A 347 8.58 -6.03 46.78
C GLY A 347 8.37 -4.80 47.67
N ASN A 348 8.79 -3.60 47.25
CA ASN A 348 8.59 -2.36 48.01
C ASN A 348 7.25 -1.72 47.69
N ARG A 349 6.66 -1.03 48.67
CA ARG A 349 5.46 -0.22 48.43
C ARG A 349 5.81 1.02 47.63
N THR A 350 5.03 1.30 46.58
CA THR A 350 5.26 2.41 45.65
C THR A 350 4.62 3.73 46.12
N GLY A 351 3.63 3.62 47.02
CA GLY A 351 2.83 4.73 47.52
C GLY A 351 1.56 5.01 46.72
N TRP A 352 1.36 4.33 45.58
CA TRP A 352 0.15 4.37 44.75
C TRP A 352 -1.01 3.52 45.28
#